data_AF-A0A3Q9WPM4-F1
#
_entry.id   AF-A0A3Q9WPM4-F1
#
_cell.length_a   1.000
_cell.length_b   1.000
_cell.length_c   1.000
_cell.angle_alpha   90.00
_cell.angle_beta   90.00
_cell.angle_gamma   90.00
#
_symmetry.space_group_name_H-M   'P 1'
#
loop_
_entity.id
_entity.type
_entity.pdbx_description
1 polymer ?
#
loop_
_entity_poly.entity_id
_entity_poly.type
_entity_poly.pdbx_seq_one_letter_code
_entity_poly.pdbx_strand_id
1 'polypeptide(L)'
;MLETFVEALAIGAGVLAAMGAGTGVAGWLVVRKVRRSRIIERTRDRGVLAARAYSPDRLTREPARLIGELKRSSRATHLALAEAAAQGRPVGDLPRAAAEIDRAAESLEHLLRVADREPNRTLKQDLTTDLAAQARALDDLSADLRRCLLQTSRSIDTLQLEQATSRLRTEISAMSTWRDSYGNRQGW
;
A
#
# COMPACT_ATOMS: atom_id res chain seq x y z
N MET A 1 16.27 56.43 -30.95
CA MET A 1 17.18 55.47 -30.28
C MET A 1 16.80 55.22 -28.82
N LEU A 2 16.47 56.24 -28.03
CA LEU A 2 16.01 56.06 -26.64
C LEU A 2 14.65 55.34 -26.54
N GLU A 3 13.70 55.70 -27.41
CA GLU A 3 12.35 55.10 -27.47
C GLU A 3 12.39 53.58 -27.72
N THR A 4 13.17 53.14 -28.71
CA THR A 4 13.37 51.73 -29.05
C THR A 4 14.05 50.94 -27.92
N PHE A 5 14.87 51.60 -27.10
CA PHE A 5 15.56 50.96 -25.97
C PHE A 5 14.62 50.76 -24.77
N VAL A 6 13.74 51.74 -24.52
CA VAL A 6 12.71 51.66 -23.48
C VAL A 6 11.66 50.60 -23.82
N GLU A 7 11.27 50.50 -25.08
CA GLU A 7 10.30 49.51 -25.56
C GLU A 7 10.87 48.07 -25.44
N ALA A 8 12.14 47.87 -25.82
CA ALA A 8 12.81 46.58 -25.66
C ALA A 8 12.95 46.16 -24.19
N LEU A 9 13.24 47.11 -23.29
CA LEU A 9 13.33 46.86 -21.85
C LEU A 9 11.97 46.49 -21.25
N ALA A 10 10.89 47.16 -21.67
CA ALA A 10 9.53 46.89 -21.21
C ALA A 10 9.05 45.50 -21.65
N ILE A 11 9.34 45.09 -22.89
CA ILE A 11 9.02 43.76 -23.41
C ILE A 11 9.83 42.69 -22.66
N GLY A 12 11.14 42.92 -22.46
CA GLY A 12 12.02 42.00 -21.73
C GLY A 12 11.58 41.79 -20.27
N ALA A 13 11.20 42.87 -19.58
CA ALA A 13 10.69 42.80 -18.21
C ALA A 13 9.33 42.08 -18.13
N GLY A 14 8.44 42.31 -19.10
CA GLY A 14 7.15 41.64 -19.19
C GLY A 14 7.28 40.12 -19.39
N VAL A 15 8.20 39.68 -20.26
CA VAL A 15 8.47 38.25 -20.50
C VAL A 15 9.05 37.58 -19.27
N LEU A 16 10.01 38.21 -18.58
CA LEU A 16 10.59 37.68 -17.35
C LEU A 16 9.56 37.58 -16.22
N ALA A 17 8.69 38.59 -16.07
CA ALA A 17 7.61 38.57 -15.08
C ALA A 17 6.58 37.47 -15.37
N ALA A 18 6.21 37.28 -16.65
CA ALA A 18 5.30 36.22 -17.07
C ALA A 18 5.89 34.81 -16.85
N MET A 19 7.19 34.62 -17.14
CA MET A 19 7.88 33.35 -16.87
C MET A 19 8.03 33.08 -15.36
N GLY A 20 8.37 34.11 -14.58
CA GLY A 20 8.45 34.01 -13.12
C GLY A 20 7.10 33.70 -12.46
N ALA A 21 6.04 34.34 -12.92
CA ALA A 21 4.67 34.04 -12.47
C ALA A 21 4.21 32.64 -12.90
N GLY A 22 4.49 32.23 -14.15
CA GLY A 22 4.14 30.90 -14.66
C GLY A 22 4.81 29.77 -13.91
N THR A 23 6.12 29.91 -13.62
CA THR A 23 6.89 28.95 -12.82
C THR A 23 6.46 28.93 -11.35
N GLY A 24 6.14 30.10 -10.77
CA GLY A 24 5.59 30.20 -9.42
C GLY A 24 4.23 29.51 -9.27
N VAL A 25 3.31 29.73 -10.22
CA VAL A 25 1.98 29.10 -10.22
C VAL A 25 2.07 27.60 -10.50
N ALA A 26 2.91 27.17 -11.45
CA ALA A 26 3.14 25.76 -11.71
C ALA A 26 3.75 25.05 -10.49
N GLY A 27 4.75 25.66 -9.85
CA GLY A 27 5.35 25.18 -8.61
C GLY A 27 4.34 25.11 -7.47
N TRP A 28 3.50 26.14 -7.31
CA TRP A 28 2.44 26.14 -6.29
C TRP A 28 1.36 25.10 -6.57
N LEU A 29 0.95 24.89 -7.82
CA LEU A 29 -0.01 23.85 -8.19
C LEU A 29 0.57 22.45 -7.98
N VAL A 30 1.86 22.23 -8.30
CA VAL A 30 2.55 20.97 -7.99
C VAL A 30 2.62 20.79 -6.48
N VAL A 31 3.07 21.78 -5.71
CA VAL A 31 3.13 21.69 -4.23
C VAL A 31 1.74 21.49 -3.64
N ARG A 32 0.71 22.21 -4.10
CA ARG A 32 -0.67 22.08 -3.63
C ARG A 32 -1.24 20.71 -3.98
N LYS A 33 -1.01 20.21 -5.20
CA LYS A 33 -1.44 18.88 -5.62
C LYS A 33 -0.72 17.81 -4.81
N VAL A 34 0.60 17.93 -4.66
CA VAL A 34 1.44 17.00 -3.90
C VAL A 34 1.09 17.00 -2.40
N ARG A 35 0.80 18.17 -1.81
CA ARG A 35 0.34 18.32 -0.42
C ARG A 35 -1.07 17.77 -0.23
N ARG A 36 -1.95 17.88 -1.23
CA ARG A 36 -3.30 17.29 -1.24
C ARG A 36 -3.29 15.78 -1.49
N SER A 37 -2.28 15.24 -2.18
CA SER A 37 -2.27 13.85 -2.65
C SER A 37 -1.64 12.82 -1.68
N ARG A 38 -1.14 13.20 -0.50
CA ARG A 38 -0.41 12.28 0.43
C ARG A 38 0.74 11.50 -0.24
N ILE A 39 1.20 11.91 -1.42
CA ILE A 39 2.24 11.20 -2.20
C ILE A 39 3.60 11.33 -1.52
N ILE A 40 3.94 12.51 -0.98
CA ILE A 40 5.17 12.70 -0.22
C ILE A 40 5.18 11.87 1.07
N GLU A 41 4.05 11.76 1.76
CA GLU A 41 3.92 10.94 2.97
C GLU A 41 4.18 9.46 2.65
N ARG A 42 3.57 8.95 1.57
CA ARG A 42 3.81 7.59 1.06
C ARG A 42 5.25 7.34 0.60
N THR A 43 5.97 8.36 0.12
CA THR A 43 7.34 8.20 -0.41
C THR A 43 8.39 8.35 0.70
N ARG A 44 8.17 9.25 1.66
CA ARG A 44 8.99 9.42 2.86
C ARG A 44 8.89 8.20 3.78
N ASP A 45 7.68 7.65 3.94
CA ASP A 45 7.47 6.40 4.68
C ASP A 45 8.24 5.23 4.05
N ARG A 46 8.26 5.11 2.71
CA ARG A 46 9.02 4.06 2.02
C ARG A 46 10.53 4.16 2.28
N GLY A 47 11.10 5.37 2.30
CA GLY A 47 12.53 5.59 2.56
C GLY A 47 12.92 5.29 4.01
N VAL A 48 12.11 5.72 4.98
CA VAL A 48 12.36 5.48 6.41
C VAL A 48 12.15 4.01 6.78
N LEU A 49 11.13 3.35 6.21
CA LEU A 49 10.89 1.92 6.42
C LEU A 49 12.00 1.05 5.78
N ALA A 50 12.49 1.42 4.59
CA ALA A 50 13.60 0.72 3.96
C ALA A 50 14.89 0.83 4.80
N ALA A 51 15.21 2.03 5.31
CA ALA A 51 16.37 2.21 6.19
C ALA A 51 16.23 1.44 7.52
N ARG A 52 15.02 1.42 8.11
CA ARG A 52 14.75 0.71 9.39
C ARG A 52 14.70 -0.82 9.24
N ALA A 53 14.37 -1.35 8.07
CA ALA A 53 14.44 -2.79 7.80
C ALA A 53 15.88 -3.35 7.85
N TYR A 54 16.90 -2.47 7.80
CA TYR A 54 18.31 -2.79 8.00
C TYR A 54 18.86 -2.30 9.35
N SER A 55 18.00 -1.83 10.26
CA SER A 55 18.39 -1.44 11.61
C SER A 55 18.94 -2.64 12.39
N PRO A 56 20.01 -2.46 13.19
CA PRO A 56 20.53 -3.52 14.05
C PRO A 56 19.58 -3.89 15.20
N ASP A 57 18.66 -3.00 15.60
CA ASP A 57 17.65 -3.29 16.61
C ASP A 57 16.49 -4.10 16.00
N ARG A 58 16.40 -5.37 16.40
CA ARG A 58 15.36 -6.33 15.96
C ARG A 58 13.95 -5.77 16.15
N LEU A 59 13.69 -5.03 17.23
CA LEU A 59 12.37 -4.47 17.53
C LEU A 59 11.94 -3.39 16.55
N THR A 60 12.89 -2.70 15.90
CA THR A 60 12.61 -1.70 14.86
C THR A 60 12.61 -2.30 13.45
N ARG A 61 13.38 -3.37 13.26
CA ARG A 61 13.52 -4.08 11.99
C ARG A 61 12.30 -4.93 11.66
N GLU A 62 11.76 -5.64 12.65
CA GLU A 62 10.71 -6.64 12.47
C GLU A 62 9.39 -6.03 11.95
N PRO A 63 8.87 -4.92 12.51
CA PRO A 63 7.69 -4.24 11.95
C PRO A 63 7.91 -3.73 10.52
N ALA A 64 9.07 -3.13 10.24
CA ALA A 64 9.40 -2.62 8.91
C ALA A 64 9.51 -3.74 7.87
N ARG A 65 10.08 -4.89 8.26
CA ARG A 65 10.16 -6.08 7.42
C ARG A 65 8.77 -6.64 7.09
N LEU A 66 7.88 -6.77 8.09
CA LEU A 66 6.51 -7.25 7.90
C LEU A 66 5.72 -6.34 6.95
N ILE A 67 5.82 -5.01 7.12
CA ILE A 67 5.20 -4.04 6.19
C ILE A 67 5.73 -4.23 4.76
N GLY A 68 7.03 -4.48 4.61
CA GLY A 68 7.65 -4.75 3.31
C GLY A 68 7.20 -6.07 2.68
N GLU A 69 6.98 -7.11 3.48
CA GLU A 69 6.46 -8.41 3.03
C GLU A 69 5.01 -8.30 2.56
N LEU A 70 4.13 -7.65 3.33
CA LEU A 70 2.72 -7.42 2.96
C LEU A 70 2.59 -6.67 1.62
N LYS A 71 3.38 -5.60 1.44
CA LYS A 71 3.40 -4.83 0.18
C LYS A 71 3.88 -5.66 -1.01
N ARG A 72 4.87 -6.52 -0.80
CA ARG A 72 5.36 -7.42 -1.86
C ARG A 72 4.31 -8.47 -2.22
N SER A 73 3.64 -9.05 -1.23
CA SER A 73 2.59 -10.04 -1.43
C SER A 73 1.39 -9.46 -2.18
N SER A 74 0.85 -8.32 -1.72
CA SER A 74 -0.22 -7.59 -2.41
C SER A 74 0.15 -7.26 -3.86
N ARG A 75 1.34 -6.72 -4.11
CA ARG A 75 1.82 -6.44 -5.47
C ARG A 75 1.89 -7.70 -6.33
N ALA A 76 2.39 -8.81 -5.80
CA ALA A 76 2.47 -10.07 -6.53
C ALA A 76 1.08 -10.60 -6.91
N THR A 77 0.11 -10.48 -6.00
CA THR A 77 -1.29 -10.85 -6.24
C THR A 77 -1.94 -10.00 -7.34
N HIS A 78 -1.73 -8.68 -7.32
CA HIS A 78 -2.21 -7.78 -8.37
C HIS A 78 -1.61 -8.08 -9.74
N LEU A 79 -0.30 -8.34 -9.79
CA LEU A 79 0.37 -8.71 -11.06
C LEU A 79 -0.18 -10.03 -11.60
N ALA A 80 -0.40 -11.02 -10.74
CA ALA A 80 -0.97 -12.31 -11.15
C ALA A 80 -2.40 -12.17 -11.67
N LEU A 81 -3.23 -11.33 -11.04
CA LEU A 81 -4.59 -11.04 -11.50
C LEU A 81 -4.61 -10.27 -12.81
N ALA A 82 -3.75 -9.25 -12.95
CA ALA A 82 -3.63 -8.48 -14.18
C ALA A 82 -3.19 -9.35 -15.37
N GLU A 83 -2.22 -10.24 -15.13
CA GLU A 83 -1.75 -11.20 -16.14
C GLU A 83 -2.86 -12.19 -16.52
N ALA A 84 -3.60 -12.73 -15.55
CA ALA A 84 -4.72 -13.63 -15.81
C ALA A 84 -5.83 -12.94 -16.63
N ALA A 85 -6.15 -11.68 -16.31
CA ALA A 85 -7.12 -10.89 -17.05
C ALA A 85 -6.65 -10.57 -18.47
N ALA A 86 -5.37 -10.20 -18.65
CA ALA A 86 -4.78 -9.92 -19.97
C ALA A 86 -4.78 -11.17 -20.88
N GLN A 87 -4.62 -12.35 -20.30
CA GLN A 87 -4.70 -13.63 -21.01
C GLN A 87 -6.14 -14.12 -21.24
N GLY A 88 -7.15 -13.33 -20.89
CA GLY A 88 -8.56 -13.68 -21.08
C GLY A 88 -9.04 -14.83 -20.18
N ARG A 89 -8.33 -15.12 -19.09
CA ARG A 89 -8.71 -16.19 -18.16
C ARG A 89 -9.89 -15.75 -17.29
N PRO A 90 -10.82 -16.66 -16.95
CA PRO A 90 -11.91 -16.33 -16.04
C PRO A 90 -11.35 -16.07 -14.64
N VAL A 91 -11.36 -14.80 -14.23
CA VAL A 91 -10.92 -14.35 -12.90
C VAL A 91 -12.08 -14.32 -11.88
N GLY A 92 -13.33 -14.31 -12.35
CA GLY A 92 -14.52 -14.35 -11.48
C GLY A 92 -14.49 -13.28 -10.37
N ASP A 93 -14.80 -13.70 -9.14
CA ASP A 93 -14.81 -12.85 -7.94
C ASP A 93 -13.44 -12.67 -7.27
N LEU A 94 -12.36 -13.25 -7.81
CA LEU A 94 -11.02 -13.17 -7.24
C LEU A 94 -10.47 -11.73 -7.10
N PRO A 95 -10.74 -10.78 -8.02
CA PRO A 95 -10.32 -9.39 -7.83
C PRO A 95 -10.96 -8.74 -6.60
N ARG A 96 -12.19 -9.14 -6.25
CA ARG A 96 -12.90 -8.64 -5.06
C ARG A 96 -12.29 -9.21 -3.79
N ALA A 97 -11.95 -10.50 -3.77
CA ALA A 97 -11.22 -11.12 -2.66
C ALA A 97 -9.85 -10.45 -2.45
N ALA A 98 -9.11 -10.16 -3.52
CA ALA A 98 -7.85 -9.42 -3.44
C ALA A 98 -8.02 -8.02 -2.84
N ALA A 99 -9.09 -7.30 -3.20
CA ALA A 99 -9.40 -5.98 -2.61
C ALA A 99 -9.79 -6.05 -1.12
N GLU A 100 -10.32 -7.18 -0.64
CA GLU A 100 -10.57 -7.42 0.79
C GLU A 100 -9.26 -7.73 1.55
N ILE A 101 -8.38 -8.54 0.94
CA ILE A 101 -7.03 -8.81 1.45
C ILE A 101 -6.21 -7.51 1.55
N ASP A 102 -6.27 -6.63 0.56
CA ASP A 102 -5.57 -5.34 0.60
C ASP A 102 -6.05 -4.46 1.73
N ARG A 103 -7.37 -4.38 1.96
CA ARG A 103 -7.93 -3.62 3.09
C ARG A 103 -7.46 -4.19 4.43
N ALA A 104 -7.38 -5.52 4.55
CA ALA A 104 -6.81 -6.16 5.73
C ALA A 104 -5.31 -5.83 5.86
N ALA A 105 -4.54 -5.88 4.78
CA ALA A 105 -3.12 -5.54 4.76
C ALA A 105 -2.86 -4.08 5.16
N GLU A 106 -3.65 -3.12 4.66
CA GLU A 106 -3.55 -1.71 5.03
C GLU A 106 -3.85 -1.48 6.51
N SER A 107 -4.87 -2.16 7.06
CA SER A 107 -5.18 -2.09 8.49
C SER A 107 -4.04 -2.64 9.35
N LEU A 108 -3.42 -3.74 8.92
CA LEU A 108 -2.31 -4.36 9.64
C LEU A 108 -1.04 -3.51 9.54
N GLU A 109 -0.78 -2.89 8.38
CA GLU A 109 0.29 -1.91 8.22
C GLU A 109 0.11 -0.72 9.19
N HIS A 110 -1.12 -0.24 9.36
CA HIS A 110 -1.40 0.82 10.33
C HIS A 110 -1.09 0.36 11.77
N LEU A 111 -1.53 -0.83 12.16
CA LEU A 111 -1.25 -1.39 13.49
C LEU A 111 0.24 -1.61 13.73
N LEU A 112 0.99 -2.10 12.73
CA LEU A 112 2.45 -2.26 12.82
C LEU A 112 3.17 -0.92 12.98
N ARG A 113 2.68 0.15 12.33
CA ARG A 113 3.23 1.50 12.52
C ARG A 113 2.93 2.07 13.90
N VAL A 114 1.77 1.73 14.48
CA VAL A 114 1.42 2.09 15.87
C VAL A 114 2.34 1.35 16.83
N ALA A 115 2.50 0.02 16.67
CA ALA A 115 3.41 -0.79 17.46
C ALA A 115 4.88 -0.31 17.36
N ASP A 116 5.34 0.16 16.19
CA ASP A 116 6.70 0.70 16.06
C ASP A 116 6.92 1.97 16.89
N ARG A 117 5.87 2.78 17.13
CA ARG A 117 5.93 4.01 17.93
C ARG A 117 5.85 3.78 19.43
N GLU A 118 5.54 2.56 19.87
CA GLU A 118 5.39 2.24 21.29
C GLU A 118 6.73 2.35 22.03
N PRO A 119 6.84 3.18 23.09
CA PRO A 119 8.07 3.32 23.87
C PRO A 119 8.38 2.11 24.75
N ASN A 120 7.37 1.36 25.19
CA ASN A 120 7.57 0.18 26.03
C ASN A 120 8.07 -1.00 25.18
N ARG A 121 9.30 -1.46 25.45
CA ARG A 121 9.95 -2.55 24.70
C ARG A 121 9.23 -3.89 24.81
N THR A 122 8.74 -4.25 26.00
CA THR A 122 8.04 -5.52 26.23
C THR A 122 6.71 -5.52 25.49
N LEU A 123 5.94 -4.45 25.64
CA LEU A 123 4.66 -4.29 24.93
C LEU A 123 4.85 -4.25 23.41
N LYS A 124 5.88 -3.56 22.93
CA LYS A 124 6.25 -3.53 21.51
C LYS A 124 6.57 -4.92 20.98
N GLN A 125 7.26 -5.75 21.75
CA GLN A 125 7.62 -7.11 21.34
C GLN A 125 6.37 -8.01 21.25
N ASP A 126 5.50 -7.96 22.25
CA ASP A 126 4.27 -8.76 22.28
C ASP A 126 3.33 -8.36 21.13
N LEU A 127 3.07 -7.06 20.95
CA LEU A 127 2.27 -6.54 19.85
C LEU A 127 2.86 -6.91 18.48
N THR A 128 4.18 -6.79 18.31
CA THR A 128 4.83 -7.15 17.04
C THR A 128 4.72 -8.65 16.76
N THR A 129 4.78 -9.50 17.79
CA THR A 129 4.65 -10.96 17.64
C THR A 129 3.25 -11.35 17.20
N ASP A 130 2.21 -10.79 17.82
CA ASP A 130 0.82 -11.05 17.46
C ASP A 130 0.49 -10.53 16.05
N LEU A 131 0.97 -9.34 15.70
CA LEU A 131 0.81 -8.78 14.36
C LEU A 131 1.61 -9.57 13.31
N ALA A 132 2.76 -10.16 13.67
CA ALA A 132 3.51 -11.04 12.78
C ALA A 132 2.75 -12.31 12.43
N ALA A 133 2.05 -12.92 13.40
CA ALA A 133 1.21 -14.09 13.15
C ALA A 133 0.07 -13.76 12.17
N GLN A 134 -0.58 -12.61 12.35
CA GLN A 134 -1.63 -12.13 11.44
C GLN A 134 -1.09 -11.79 10.04
N ALA A 135 0.11 -11.19 9.95
CA ALA A 135 0.76 -10.92 8.67
C ALA A 135 1.04 -12.19 7.87
N ARG A 136 1.51 -13.26 8.54
CA ARG A 136 1.77 -14.57 7.92
C ARG A 136 0.48 -15.21 7.42
N ALA A 137 -0.57 -15.23 8.24
CA ALA A 137 -1.87 -15.76 7.83
C ALA A 137 -2.44 -15.02 6.60
N LEU A 138 -2.24 -13.70 6.51
CA LEU A 138 -2.65 -12.93 5.33
C LEU A 138 -1.80 -13.23 4.07
N ASP A 139 -0.50 -13.49 4.26
CA ASP A 139 0.37 -13.92 3.16
C ASP A 139 -0.01 -15.33 2.65
N ASP A 140 -0.37 -16.24 3.54
CA ASP A 140 -0.87 -17.57 3.21
C ASP A 140 -2.17 -17.48 2.40
N LEU A 141 -3.14 -16.65 2.83
CA LEU A 141 -4.36 -16.39 2.05
C LEU A 141 -4.06 -15.80 0.66
N SER A 142 -3.08 -14.88 0.58
CA SER A 142 -2.63 -14.31 -0.69
C SER A 142 -1.94 -15.35 -1.58
N ALA A 143 -1.24 -16.32 -0.99
CA ALA A 143 -0.66 -17.45 -1.71
C ALA A 143 -1.75 -18.41 -2.21
N ASP A 144 -2.76 -18.69 -1.40
CA ASP A 144 -3.89 -19.55 -1.79
C ASP A 144 -4.71 -18.93 -2.91
N LEU A 145 -4.97 -17.61 -2.89
CA LEU A 145 -5.60 -16.92 -4.01
C LEU A 145 -4.78 -17.08 -5.31
N ARG A 146 -3.46 -16.93 -5.24
CA ARG A 146 -2.57 -17.16 -6.39
C ARG A 146 -2.58 -18.63 -6.85
N ARG A 147 -2.65 -19.60 -5.92
CA ARG A 147 -2.81 -21.01 -6.27
C ARG A 147 -4.15 -21.27 -6.95
N CYS A 148 -5.25 -20.68 -6.48
CA CYS A 148 -6.55 -20.76 -7.13
C CYS A 148 -6.47 -20.20 -8.55
N LEU A 149 -5.87 -19.03 -8.77
CA LEU A 149 -5.66 -18.47 -10.12
C LEU A 149 -4.89 -19.44 -11.05
N LEU A 150 -3.83 -20.07 -10.53
CA LEU A 150 -3.07 -21.06 -11.30
C LEU A 150 -3.88 -22.33 -11.58
N GLN A 151 -4.69 -22.80 -10.63
CA GLN A 151 -5.54 -23.97 -10.81
C GLN A 151 -6.68 -23.71 -11.80
N THR A 152 -7.33 -22.55 -11.76
CA THR A 152 -8.36 -22.15 -12.73
C THR A 152 -7.81 -22.03 -14.16
N SER A 153 -6.52 -21.74 -14.33
CA SER A 153 -5.90 -21.82 -15.66
C SER A 153 -5.80 -23.24 -16.21
N ARG A 154 -5.89 -24.26 -15.34
CA ARG A 154 -5.83 -25.68 -15.69
C ARG A 154 -7.21 -26.35 -15.72
N SER A 155 -8.19 -25.85 -14.96
CA SER A 155 -9.58 -26.33 -14.97
C SER A 155 -10.53 -25.23 -15.46
N ILE A 156 -11.22 -25.48 -16.58
CA ILE A 156 -12.24 -24.58 -17.17
C ILE A 156 -13.53 -24.53 -16.31
N ASP A 157 -13.53 -25.13 -15.12
CA ASP A 157 -14.74 -25.30 -14.33
C ASP A 157 -14.98 -24.08 -13.41
N THR A 158 -15.86 -23.18 -13.86
CA THR A 158 -16.22 -21.93 -13.18
C THR A 158 -16.86 -22.17 -11.80
N LEU A 159 -17.49 -23.34 -11.60
CA LEU A 159 -18.16 -23.71 -10.35
C LEU A 159 -17.16 -23.97 -9.20
N GLN A 160 -16.02 -24.59 -9.52
CA GLN A 160 -14.94 -24.79 -8.55
C GLN A 160 -14.28 -23.47 -8.15
N LEU A 161 -14.20 -22.52 -9.09
CA LEU A 161 -13.67 -21.18 -8.83
C LEU A 161 -14.56 -20.39 -7.85
N GLU A 162 -15.88 -20.42 -8.03
CA GLU A 162 -16.82 -19.78 -7.12
C GLU A 162 -16.76 -20.38 -5.70
N GLN A 163 -16.68 -21.71 -5.60
CA GLN A 163 -16.55 -22.39 -4.30
C GLN A 163 -15.25 -22.04 -3.57
N ALA A 164 -14.12 -22.04 -4.29
CA ALA A 164 -12.82 -21.65 -3.75
C ALA A 164 -12.82 -20.18 -3.30
N THR A 165 -13.42 -19.29 -4.09
CA THR A 165 -13.53 -17.87 -3.77
C THR A 165 -14.44 -17.64 -2.55
N SER A 166 -15.56 -18.35 -2.45
CA SER A 166 -16.46 -18.31 -1.29
C SER A 166 -15.78 -18.78 0.00
N ARG A 167 -15.00 -19.86 -0.09
CA ARG A 167 -14.19 -20.36 1.03
C ARG A 167 -13.16 -19.32 1.49
N LEU A 168 -12.36 -18.77 0.56
CA LEU A 168 -11.38 -17.72 0.87
C LEU A 168 -12.05 -16.51 1.55
N ARG A 169 -13.23 -16.10 1.06
CA ARG A 169 -13.97 -14.98 1.64
C ARG A 169 -14.45 -15.26 3.06
N THR A 170 -14.84 -16.50 3.34
CA THR A 170 -15.24 -16.93 4.69
C THR A 170 -14.04 -16.89 5.63
N GLU A 171 -12.87 -17.36 5.18
CA GLU A 171 -11.63 -17.33 5.96
C GLU A 171 -11.15 -15.88 6.21
N ILE A 172 -11.22 -15.00 5.19
CA ILE A 172 -10.94 -13.55 5.34
C ILE A 172 -11.92 -12.91 6.33
N SER A 173 -13.21 -13.24 6.25
CA SER A 173 -14.23 -12.68 7.16
C SER A 173 -14.01 -13.16 8.59
N ALA A 174 -13.64 -14.42 8.79
CA ALA A 174 -13.29 -14.96 10.10
C ALA A 174 -12.05 -14.27 10.68
N MET A 175 -11.00 -14.06 9.89
CA MET A 175 -9.83 -13.29 10.31
C MET A 175 -10.18 -11.85 10.69
N SER A 176 -11.01 -11.18 9.88
CA SER A 176 -11.45 -9.81 10.18
C SER A 176 -12.27 -9.73 11.48
N THR A 177 -13.17 -10.69 11.71
CA THR A 177 -14.01 -10.77 12.90
C THR A 177 -13.19 -11.07 14.16
N TRP A 178 -12.23 -12.00 14.05
CA TRP A 178 -11.31 -12.32 15.13
C TRP A 178 -10.47 -11.08 15.50
N ARG A 179 -9.91 -10.38 14.51
CA ARG A 179 -9.18 -9.14 14.72
C ARG A 179 -10.04 -8.08 15.41
N ASP A 180 -11.28 -7.89 14.99
CA ASP A 180 -12.16 -6.88 15.58
C ASP A 180 -12.54 -7.25 17.04
N SER A 181 -12.66 -8.55 17.32
CA SER A 181 -13.05 -9.08 18.64
C SER A 181 -11.92 -9.16 19.67
N TYR A 182 -10.68 -9.38 19.21
CA TYR A 182 -9.52 -9.60 20.07
C TYR A 182 -8.45 -8.50 19.95
N GLY A 183 -8.31 -7.89 18.77
CA GLY A 183 -7.37 -6.78 18.53
C GLY A 183 -7.82 -5.46 19.15
N ASN A 184 -9.13 -5.29 19.42
CA ASN A 184 -9.68 -4.07 20.04
C ASN A 184 -9.84 -4.18 21.57
N ARG A 185 -9.40 -5.29 22.18
CA ARG A 185 -9.62 -5.58 23.61
C ARG A 185 -8.49 -5.09 24.54
N GLN A 186 -7.44 -4.42 24.02
CA GLN A 186 -6.35 -3.84 24.82
C GLN A 186 -6.48 -2.32 25.04
N GLY A 187 -7.64 -1.74 24.74
CA GLY A 187 -7.95 -0.33 25.00
C GLY A 187 -8.82 -0.14 26.24
N TRP A 188 -8.40 -0.65 27.40
CA TRP A 188 -8.90 -0.28 28.73
C TRP A 188 -7.74 -0.27 29.72
#